data_AF-A0A917VL13-F1
#
_entry.id   AF-A0A917VL13-F1
#
_cell.length_a   1.000
_cell.length_b   1.000
_cell.length_c   1.000
_cell.angle_alpha   90.00
_cell.angle_beta   90.00
_cell.angle_gamma   90.00
#
_symmetry.space_group_name_H-M   'P 1'
#
loop_
_entity.id
_entity.type
_entity.pdbx_description
1 polymer ?
#
loop_
_entity_poly.entity_id
_entity_poly.type
_entity_poly.pdbx_seq_one_letter_code
_entity_poly.pdbx_strand_id
1 'polypeptide(L)'
;MNATKARASLMIAAAVLALAGCTEIERAMNKGGDTPCREYVQQDQKTQRVTITKFLEEQQGAEPTGTNVDLSIAAANALCSVQANADTPIERADIAGIFIRK
;
A
#
# COMPACT_ATOMS: atom_id res chain seq x y z
N MET A 1 -53.38 9.78 -2.78
CA MET A 1 -53.15 11.12 -3.36
C MET A 1 -51.89 11.70 -2.74
N ASN A 2 -50.88 11.94 -3.58
CA ASN A 2 -49.84 12.97 -3.55
C ASN A 2 -48.93 13.12 -2.31
N ALA A 3 -47.64 13.42 -2.40
CA ALA A 3 -46.64 13.46 -3.46
C ALA A 3 -45.29 13.82 -2.79
N THR A 4 -44.18 13.43 -3.44
CA THR A 4 -42.89 14.18 -3.45
C THR A 4 -42.02 14.14 -2.18
N LYS A 5 -40.85 13.50 -2.29
CA LYS A 5 -39.54 14.16 -2.47
C LYS A 5 -38.41 13.12 -2.50
N ALA A 6 -37.97 12.81 -3.72
CA ALA A 6 -36.64 12.29 -3.97
C ALA A 6 -35.58 13.31 -3.50
N ARG A 7 -34.50 12.82 -2.89
CA ARG A 7 -33.18 13.46 -2.64
C ARG A 7 -32.40 12.47 -1.77
N ALA A 8 -31.17 12.10 -2.04
CA ALA A 8 -30.28 12.31 -3.16
C ALA A 8 -29.20 11.24 -3.00
N SER A 9 -28.75 10.73 -4.13
CA SER A 9 -27.54 9.97 -4.35
C SER A 9 -26.41 10.36 -3.38
N LEU A 10 -25.89 9.40 -2.60
CA LEU A 10 -24.56 9.58 -2.02
C LEU A 10 -23.53 9.50 -3.16
N MET A 11 -23.01 10.67 -3.50
CA MET A 11 -21.85 10.94 -4.36
C MET A 11 -20.66 10.05 -3.93
N ILE A 12 -20.11 9.20 -4.79
CA ILE A 12 -19.04 9.44 -5.80
C ILE A 12 -17.66 9.72 -5.18
N ALA A 13 -16.69 8.89 -5.64
CA ALA A 13 -15.22 9.02 -5.73
C ALA A 13 -14.45 8.00 -4.86
N ALA A 14 -13.59 7.10 -5.37
CA ALA A 14 -12.94 7.02 -6.67
C ALA A 14 -12.62 5.56 -7.04
N ALA A 15 -13.20 5.08 -8.15
CA ALA A 15 -12.62 3.97 -8.91
C ALA A 15 -11.61 4.56 -9.90
N VAL A 16 -10.38 4.86 -9.45
CA VAL A 16 -9.23 5.11 -10.33
C VAL A 16 -7.95 4.59 -9.67
N LEU A 17 -7.94 3.32 -9.28
CA LEU A 17 -6.72 2.63 -8.81
C LEU A 17 -5.93 1.96 -9.95
N ALA A 18 -6.43 2.09 -11.19
CA ALA A 18 -5.77 1.55 -12.37
C ALA A 18 -4.40 2.18 -12.65
N LEU A 19 -4.07 3.34 -12.06
CA LEU A 19 -2.75 3.96 -12.20
C LEU A 19 -1.66 3.21 -11.41
N ALA A 20 -2.05 2.36 -10.45
CA ALA A 20 -1.14 1.52 -9.67
C ALA A 20 -1.23 0.03 -10.04
N GLY A 21 -1.93 -0.40 -11.10
CA GLY A 21 -1.85 -1.77 -11.64
C GLY A 21 -2.15 -2.95 -10.67
N CYS A 22 -2.66 -2.68 -9.47
CA CYS A 22 -2.98 -3.67 -8.44
C CYS A 22 -4.50 -3.80 -8.37
N THR A 23 -5.03 -5.02 -8.47
CA THR A 23 -6.47 -5.22 -8.27
C THR A 23 -6.84 -5.08 -6.79
N GLU A 24 -8.08 -4.69 -6.50
CA GLU A 24 -8.62 -4.62 -5.14
C GLU A 24 -8.48 -5.95 -4.38
N ILE A 25 -8.64 -7.06 -5.09
CA ILE A 25 -8.54 -8.41 -4.52
C ILE A 25 -7.09 -8.70 -4.13
N GLU A 26 -6.13 -8.44 -5.03
CA GLU A 26 -4.70 -8.60 -4.75
C GLU A 26 -4.28 -7.72 -3.56
N ARG A 27 -4.80 -6.49 -3.47
CA ARG A 27 -4.53 -5.57 -2.36
C ARG A 27 -5.17 -6.05 -1.06
N ALA A 28 -6.43 -6.50 -1.07
CA ALA A 28 -7.12 -6.97 0.13
C ALA A 28 -6.44 -8.19 0.76
N MET A 29 -5.95 -9.12 -0.05
CA MET A 29 -5.30 -10.35 0.43
C MET A 29 -3.83 -10.18 0.82
N ASN A 30 -3.17 -9.11 0.37
CA ASN A 30 -1.78 -8.82 0.70
C ASN A 30 -1.62 -8.38 2.17
N LYS A 31 -0.50 -8.69 2.82
CA LYS A 31 -0.26 -8.33 4.23
C LYS A 31 0.21 -6.87 4.43
N GLY A 32 0.51 -6.13 3.37
CA GLY A 32 0.98 -4.75 3.46
C GLY A 32 2.24 -4.65 4.31
N GLY A 33 2.22 -3.74 5.29
CA GLY A 33 3.31 -3.54 6.24
C GLY A 33 3.64 -4.78 7.09
N ASP A 34 2.66 -5.66 7.34
CA ASP A 34 2.84 -6.89 8.13
C ASP A 34 3.61 -7.99 7.39
N THR A 35 3.95 -7.77 6.11
CA THR A 35 4.77 -8.72 5.33
C THR A 35 6.16 -8.85 5.96
N PRO A 36 6.61 -10.06 6.36
CA PRO A 36 7.97 -10.26 6.85
C PRO A 36 9.00 -10.04 5.73
N CYS A 37 10.19 -9.53 6.07
CA CYS A 37 11.27 -9.31 5.09
C CYS A 37 11.64 -10.57 4.30
N ARG A 38 11.65 -11.77 4.92
CA ARG A 38 11.87 -13.03 4.19
C ARG A 38 10.82 -13.30 3.11
N GLU A 39 9.58 -12.89 3.31
CA GLU A 39 8.48 -13.12 2.37
C GLU A 39 8.58 -12.07 1.26
N TYR A 40 8.83 -10.82 1.64
CA TYR A 40 8.95 -9.69 0.72
C TYR A 40 10.04 -9.86 -0.33
N VAL A 41 11.25 -10.29 0.06
CA VAL A 41 12.36 -10.44 -0.89
C VAL A 41 12.17 -11.60 -1.88
N GLN A 42 11.21 -12.49 -1.62
CA GLN A 42 10.85 -13.59 -2.51
C GLN A 42 9.69 -13.23 -3.45
N GLN A 43 9.03 -12.08 -3.26
CA GLN A 43 7.97 -11.62 -4.13
C GLN A 43 8.52 -11.16 -5.48
N ASP A 44 7.74 -11.36 -6.54
CA ASP A 44 7.99 -10.69 -7.82
C ASP A 44 7.74 -9.17 -7.70
N GLN A 45 8.24 -8.40 -8.66
CA GLN A 45 8.13 -6.93 -8.62
C GLN A 45 6.69 -6.41 -8.59
N LYS A 46 5.73 -7.11 -9.21
CA LYS A 46 4.33 -6.69 -9.19
C LYS A 46 3.78 -6.87 -7.77
N THR A 47 4.04 -8.02 -7.15
CA THR A 47 3.60 -8.32 -5.79
C THR A 47 4.26 -7.39 -4.77
N GLN A 48 5.55 -7.06 -4.93
CA GLN A 48 6.23 -6.05 -4.11
C GLN A 48 5.54 -4.68 -4.20
N ARG A 49 5.15 -4.26 -5.40
CA ARG A 49 4.39 -3.01 -5.61
C ARG A 49 3.05 -3.04 -4.89
N VAL A 50 2.29 -4.14 -4.96
CA VAL A 50 1.03 -4.30 -4.21
C VAL A 50 1.28 -4.14 -2.71
N THR A 51 2.29 -4.82 -2.17
CA THR A 51 2.65 -4.80 -0.75
C THR A 51 2.97 -3.40 -0.26
N ILE A 52 3.84 -2.68 -0.97
CA ILE A 52 4.29 -1.35 -0.57
C ILE A 52 3.19 -0.30 -0.76
N THR A 53 2.42 -0.39 -1.84
CA THR A 53 1.27 0.50 -2.06
C THR A 53 0.26 0.38 -0.92
N LYS A 54 -0.10 -0.85 -0.53
CA LYS A 54 -0.98 -1.10 0.63
C LYS A 54 -0.40 -0.54 1.92
N PHE A 55 0.87 -0.82 2.21
CA PHE A 55 1.54 -0.29 3.39
C PHE A 55 1.48 1.25 3.47
N LEU A 56 1.78 1.93 2.37
CA LEU A 56 1.75 3.39 2.32
C LEU A 56 0.33 3.94 2.51
N GLU A 57 -0.68 3.31 1.91
CA GLU A 57 -2.09 3.66 2.10
C GLU A 57 -2.52 3.54 3.56
N GLU A 58 -2.17 2.43 4.21
CA GLU A 58 -2.48 2.18 5.63
C GLU A 58 -1.84 3.25 6.54
N GLN A 59 -0.64 3.72 6.18
CA GLN A 59 0.09 4.74 6.95
C GLN A 59 -0.44 6.16 6.75
N GLN A 60 -0.82 6.52 5.52
CA GLN A 60 -1.16 7.91 5.15
C GLN A 60 -2.67 8.15 4.97
N GLY A 61 -3.50 7.10 4.95
CA GLY A 61 -4.96 7.18 4.78
C GLY A 61 -5.41 7.61 3.38
N ALA A 62 -4.52 7.61 2.40
CA ALA A 62 -4.77 8.04 1.02
C ALA A 62 -3.89 7.26 0.03
N GLU A 63 -4.22 7.30 -1.26
CA GLU A 63 -3.44 6.61 -2.29
C GLU A 63 -2.05 7.27 -2.48
N PRO A 64 -0.94 6.50 -2.47
CA PRO A 64 0.40 7.02 -2.70
C PRO A 64 0.63 7.37 -4.17
N THR A 65 1.52 8.32 -4.41
CA THR A 65 2.03 8.56 -5.77
C THR A 65 2.91 7.39 -6.22
N GLY A 66 2.97 7.13 -7.52
CA GLY A 66 3.84 6.08 -8.08
C GLY A 66 5.32 6.26 -7.68
N THR A 67 5.80 7.51 -7.60
CA THR A 67 7.16 7.81 -7.14
C THR A 67 7.39 7.43 -5.67
N ASN A 68 6.42 7.69 -4.78
CA ASN A 68 6.53 7.29 -3.38
C ASN A 68 6.60 5.76 -3.25
N VAL A 69 5.82 5.04 -4.06
CA VAL A 69 5.85 3.57 -4.11
C VAL A 69 7.21 3.07 -4.58
N ASP A 70 7.74 3.61 -5.67
CA ASP A 70 9.03 3.18 -6.25
C ASP A 70 10.20 3.39 -5.28
N LEU A 71 10.25 4.55 -4.64
CA LEU A 71 11.26 4.85 -3.62
C LEU A 71 11.13 3.94 -2.40
N SER A 72 9.90 3.67 -1.97
CA SER A 72 9.64 2.79 -0.84
C SER A 72 9.97 1.33 -1.15
N ILE A 73 9.76 0.86 -2.39
CA ILE A 73 10.21 -0.47 -2.84
C ILE A 73 11.74 -0.56 -2.74
N ALA A 74 12.47 0.45 -3.21
CA ALA A 74 13.92 0.49 -3.14
C ALA A 74 14.41 0.48 -1.68
N ALA A 75 13.81 1.28 -0.81
CA ALA A 75 14.12 1.32 0.61
C ALA A 75 13.82 -0.03 1.31
N ALA A 76 12.67 -0.63 1.03
CA ALA A 76 12.30 -1.94 1.56
C ALA A 76 13.26 -3.04 1.11
N ASN A 77 13.66 -3.04 -0.17
CA ASN A 77 14.65 -3.99 -0.69
C ASN A 77 16.01 -3.81 0.02
N ALA A 78 16.46 -2.56 0.17
CA ALA A 78 17.71 -2.28 0.88
C ALA A 78 17.66 -2.76 2.34
N LEU A 79 16.64 -2.35 3.10
CA LEU A 79 16.46 -2.72 4.50
C LEU A 79 16.30 -4.23 4.68
N CYS A 80 15.40 -4.87 3.93
CA CYS A 80 15.18 -6.30 4.06
C CYS A 80 16.37 -7.15 3.58
N SER A 81 17.25 -6.62 2.73
CA SER A 81 18.48 -7.31 2.34
C SER A 81 19.57 -7.32 3.43
N VAL A 82 19.54 -6.32 4.34
CA VAL A 82 20.55 -6.17 5.42
C VAL A 82 20.01 -6.54 6.80
N GLN A 83 18.69 -6.69 6.96
CA GLN A 83 18.07 -7.04 8.23
C GLN A 83 18.53 -8.40 8.75
N ALA A 84 19.15 -8.41 9.94
CA ALA A 84 19.62 -9.64 10.60
C ALA A 84 18.47 -10.57 11.02
N ASN A 85 17.28 -10.00 11.28
CA ASN A 85 16.07 -10.76 11.57
C ASN A 85 15.11 -10.71 10.38
N ALA A 86 15.07 -11.80 9.61
CA ALA A 86 14.24 -11.91 8.41
C ALA A 86 12.73 -11.95 8.71
N ASP A 87 12.35 -12.13 9.97
CA ASP A 87 10.96 -12.12 10.46
C ASP A 87 10.44 -10.70 10.67
N THR A 88 11.32 -9.70 10.62
CA THR A 88 10.94 -8.29 10.83
C THR A 88 9.89 -7.89 9.79
N PRO A 89 8.69 -7.42 10.20
CA PRO A 89 7.70 -6.87 9.29
C PRO A 89 8.22 -5.59 8.61
N ILE A 90 7.79 -5.36 7.36
CA ILE A 90 8.16 -4.17 6.59
C ILE A 90 7.79 -2.87 7.33
N GLU A 91 6.64 -2.82 8.02
CA GLU A 91 6.23 -1.62 8.79
C GLU A 91 7.23 -1.21 9.89
N ARG A 92 8.04 -2.15 10.37
CA ARG A 92 9.06 -1.94 11.41
C ARG A 92 10.47 -1.84 10.85
N ALA A 93 10.68 -2.22 9.59
CA ALA A 93 11.81 -1.72 8.84
C ALA A 93 11.49 -0.24 8.57
N ASP A 94 12.22 0.70 9.18
CA ASP A 94 11.90 2.13 9.22
C ASP A 94 11.85 2.82 7.83
N ILE A 95 10.83 2.49 7.03
CA ILE A 95 10.59 3.00 5.68
C ILE A 95 9.68 4.21 5.77
N ALA A 96 8.71 4.19 6.69
CA ALA A 96 7.82 5.31 6.94
C ALA A 96 8.58 6.53 7.50
N GLY A 97 9.58 6.35 8.37
CA GLY A 97 10.36 7.48 8.92
C GLY A 97 11.23 8.20 7.88
N ILE A 98 11.60 7.52 6.78
CA ILE A 98 12.39 8.10 5.69
C ILE A 98 11.54 9.02 4.79
N PHE A 99 10.25 8.71 4.61
CA PHE A 99 9.42 9.39 3.60
C PHE A 99 8.19 10.11 4.17
N ILE A 100 7.65 9.65 5.30
CA ILE A 100 6.54 10.28 6.02
C ILE A 100 7.14 11.02 7.23
N ARG A 101 7.60 12.25 7.00
CA ARG A 101 7.89 13.14 8.13
C ARG A 101 6.59 13.41 8.88
N LYS A 102 6.51 12.95 10.13
CA LYS A 102 5.51 13.41 11.08
C LYS A 102 5.89 14.80 11.61
#